data_AF-A0AAV0NHA6-F1
#
_entry.id   AF-A0AAV0NHA6-F1
#
_cell.length_a   1.000
_cell.length_b   1.000
_cell.length_c   1.000
_cell.angle_alpha   90.00
_cell.angle_beta   90.00
_cell.angle_gamma   90.00
#
_symmetry.space_group_name_H-M   'P 1'
#
loop_
_entity.id
_entity.type
_entity.pdbx_description
1 polymer ?
#
loop_
_entity_poly.entity_id
_entity_poly.type
_entity_poly.pdbx_seq_one_letter_code
_entity_poly.pdbx_strand_id
1 'polypeptide(L)'
;MELAGNEFDRILFFEHARKTAEAAYANNPLDAENLTRWGGSLLELAQFQSVADSKKMIQDGMNKFEEALLINPKKHDTLWCLGNAHTSFAFLTPDEEEADVYFKKAAAYFQQAVDEVSVLLIFLYACLVVIRKAPDLHAEIHKHSSIGGQPIEFNKPDTSSQGTKKKNKNTDFTYDAFGWVILAVGIVAWIGFAKSQMPPAPPPAPR
;
A
#
# COMPACT_ATOMS: atom_id res chain seq x y z
N MET A 1 -20.37 -17.16 -24.80
CA MET A 1 -21.25 -17.79 -23.79
C MET A 1 -20.55 -17.88 -22.44
N GLU A 2 -19.31 -18.37 -22.39
CA GLU A 2 -18.49 -18.47 -21.17
C GLU A 2 -18.34 -17.17 -20.36
N LEU A 3 -18.11 -16.02 -21.02
CA LEU A 3 -17.98 -14.71 -20.37
C LEU A 3 -19.20 -14.34 -19.50
N ALA A 4 -20.42 -14.56 -20.03
CA ALA A 4 -21.66 -14.26 -19.33
C ALA A 4 -21.94 -15.21 -18.15
N GLY A 5 -21.40 -16.43 -18.18
CA GLY A 5 -21.42 -17.34 -17.02
C GLY A 5 -20.55 -16.79 -15.90
N ASN A 6 -19.31 -16.39 -16.23
CA ASN A 6 -18.38 -15.80 -15.27
C ASN A 6 -18.88 -14.49 -14.65
N GLU A 7 -19.61 -13.67 -15.42
CA GLU A 7 -20.26 -12.45 -14.92
C GLU A 7 -21.39 -12.78 -13.93
N PHE A 8 -22.24 -13.75 -14.25
CA PHE A 8 -23.34 -14.17 -13.37
C PHE A 8 -22.83 -14.76 -12.05
N ASP A 9 -21.80 -15.60 -12.10
CA ASP A 9 -21.14 -16.16 -10.90
C ASP A 9 -20.47 -15.07 -10.06
N ARG A 10 -19.86 -14.05 -10.68
CA ARG A 10 -19.29 -12.88 -9.99
C ARG A 10 -20.39 -12.05 -9.29
N ILE A 11 -21.52 -11.80 -9.94
CA ILE A 11 -22.67 -11.09 -9.33
C ILE A 11 -23.20 -11.89 -8.14
N LEU A 12 -23.40 -13.21 -8.28
CA LEU A 12 -23.84 -14.09 -7.19
C LEU A 12 -22.88 -14.07 -6.00
N PHE A 13 -21.58 -14.12 -6.26
CA PHE A 13 -20.55 -14.05 -5.22
C PHE A 13 -20.64 -12.75 -4.41
N PHE A 14 -20.74 -11.59 -5.08
CA PHE A 14 -20.82 -10.31 -4.38
C PHE A 14 -22.18 -10.04 -3.73
N GLU A 15 -23.30 -10.53 -4.27
CA GLU A 15 -24.60 -10.50 -3.57
C GLU A 15 -24.58 -11.35 -2.28
N HIS A 16 -23.94 -12.53 -2.33
CA HIS A 16 -23.75 -13.36 -1.14
C HIS A 16 -22.84 -12.66 -0.11
N ALA A 17 -21.75 -12.03 -0.55
CA ALA A 17 -20.85 -11.27 0.31
C ALA A 17 -21.57 -10.07 0.96
N ARG A 18 -22.34 -9.29 0.18
CA ARG A 18 -23.17 -8.17 0.65
C ARG A 18 -24.17 -8.62 1.73
N LYS A 19 -24.95 -9.67 1.48
CA LYS A 19 -25.94 -10.21 2.44
C LYS A 19 -25.29 -10.78 3.70
N THR A 20 -24.15 -11.45 3.56
CA THR A 20 -23.38 -11.97 4.69
C THR A 20 -22.89 -10.81 5.57
N ALA A 21 -22.38 -9.74 4.95
CA ALA A 21 -21.88 -8.58 5.67
C ALA A 21 -22.98 -7.75 6.33
N GLU A 22 -24.14 -7.62 5.67
CA GLU A 22 -25.37 -7.03 6.21
C GLU A 22 -25.85 -7.79 7.47
N ALA A 23 -25.90 -9.13 7.42
CA ALA A 23 -26.26 -9.96 8.56
C ALA A 23 -25.22 -9.89 9.69
N ALA A 24 -23.92 -9.83 9.38
CA ALA A 24 -22.87 -9.66 10.37
C ALA A 24 -22.94 -8.28 11.07
N TYR A 25 -23.22 -7.22 10.32
CA TYR A 25 -23.37 -5.86 10.88
C TYR A 25 -24.54 -5.75 11.88
N ALA A 26 -25.65 -6.44 11.62
CA ALA A 26 -26.78 -6.51 12.56
C ALA A 26 -26.40 -7.14 13.92
N ASN A 27 -25.35 -7.97 13.97
CA ASN A 27 -24.83 -8.57 15.20
C ASN A 27 -23.66 -7.78 15.80
N ASN A 28 -22.80 -7.18 14.97
CA ASN A 28 -21.69 -6.33 15.39
C ASN A 28 -21.47 -5.17 14.40
N PRO A 29 -22.02 -3.98 14.67
CA PRO A 29 -21.84 -2.81 13.82
C PRO A 29 -20.45 -2.16 13.95
N LEU A 30 -19.64 -2.60 14.92
CA LEU A 30 -18.28 -2.09 15.17
C LEU A 30 -17.19 -2.97 14.51
N ASP A 31 -17.57 -3.85 13.57
CA ASP A 31 -16.62 -4.62 12.78
C ASP A 31 -16.21 -3.85 11.50
N ALA A 32 -15.07 -3.14 11.58
CA ALA A 32 -14.49 -2.39 10.46
C ALA A 32 -14.09 -3.28 9.27
N GLU A 33 -13.73 -4.55 9.49
CA GLU A 33 -13.39 -5.49 8.42
C GLU A 33 -14.65 -5.91 7.67
N ASN A 34 -15.71 -6.24 8.40
CA ASN A 34 -17.01 -6.54 7.83
C ASN A 34 -17.60 -5.36 7.04
N LEU A 35 -17.55 -4.15 7.61
CA LEU A 35 -17.98 -2.91 6.94
C LEU A 35 -17.19 -2.66 5.64
N THR A 36 -15.87 -2.89 5.65
CA THR A 36 -15.03 -2.77 4.46
C THR A 36 -15.43 -3.80 3.39
N ARG A 37 -15.73 -5.05 3.78
CA ARG A 37 -16.22 -6.08 2.85
C ARG A 37 -17.60 -5.75 2.29
N TRP A 38 -18.49 -5.16 3.10
CA TRP A 38 -19.79 -4.70 2.65
C TRP A 38 -19.65 -3.61 1.59
N GLY A 39 -18.89 -2.55 1.88
CA GLY A 39 -18.62 -1.48 0.92
C GLY A 39 -17.99 -1.98 -0.37
N GLY A 40 -16.99 -2.87 -0.28
CA GLY A 40 -16.35 -3.49 -1.44
C GLY A 40 -17.34 -4.29 -2.30
N SER A 41 -18.23 -5.06 -1.68
CA SER A 41 -19.27 -5.83 -2.39
C SER A 41 -20.27 -4.92 -3.12
N LEU A 42 -20.61 -3.77 -2.52
CA LEU A 42 -21.49 -2.76 -3.14
C LEU A 42 -20.83 -2.09 -4.37
N LEU A 43 -19.54 -1.76 -4.29
CA LEU A 43 -18.74 -1.25 -5.42
C LEU A 43 -18.66 -2.26 -6.58
N GLU A 44 -18.49 -3.53 -6.26
CA GLU A 44 -18.41 -4.61 -7.26
C GLU A 44 -19.75 -4.85 -7.95
N LEU A 45 -20.85 -4.89 -7.18
CA LEU A 45 -22.20 -5.01 -7.74
C LEU A 45 -22.61 -3.78 -8.57
N ALA A 46 -22.07 -2.59 -8.28
CA ALA A 46 -22.46 -1.34 -8.94
C ALA A 46 -22.07 -1.30 -10.42
N GLN A 47 -21.06 -2.09 -10.84
CA GLN A 47 -20.64 -2.23 -12.24
C GLN A 47 -21.72 -2.85 -13.13
N PHE A 48 -22.71 -3.54 -12.55
CA PHE A 48 -23.75 -4.29 -13.27
C PHE A 48 -25.14 -3.64 -13.23
N GLN A 49 -25.24 -2.40 -12.73
CA GLN A 49 -26.51 -1.69 -12.53
C GLN A 49 -26.70 -0.54 -13.54
N SER A 50 -27.88 0.10 -13.51
CA SER A 50 -28.08 1.37 -14.21
C SER A 50 -27.22 2.47 -13.58
N VAL A 51 -26.79 3.48 -14.35
CA VAL A 51 -25.91 4.56 -13.84
C VAL A 51 -26.45 5.22 -12.55
N ALA A 52 -27.77 5.39 -12.43
CA ALA A 52 -28.40 5.96 -11.24
C ALA A 52 -28.30 5.02 -10.02
N ASP A 53 -28.57 3.72 -10.22
CA ASP A 53 -28.48 2.71 -9.18
C ASP A 53 -27.01 2.43 -8.79
N SER A 54 -26.09 2.43 -9.76
CA SER A 54 -24.64 2.36 -9.55
C SER A 54 -24.16 3.51 -8.65
N LYS A 55 -24.55 4.76 -8.95
CA LYS A 55 -24.22 5.93 -8.11
C LYS A 55 -24.72 5.76 -6.68
N LYS A 56 -25.98 5.37 -6.51
CA LYS A 56 -26.58 5.14 -5.19
C LYS A 56 -25.82 4.04 -4.42
N MET A 57 -25.54 2.92 -5.07
CA MET A 57 -24.90 1.78 -4.41
C MET A 57 -23.41 2.06 -4.11
N ILE A 58 -22.74 2.88 -4.91
CA ILE A 58 -21.41 3.42 -4.59
C ILE A 58 -21.48 4.35 -3.36
N GLN A 59 -22.48 5.23 -3.26
CA GLN A 59 -22.68 6.08 -2.07
C GLN A 59 -22.96 5.24 -0.82
N ASP A 60 -23.81 4.21 -0.91
CA ASP A 60 -24.04 3.28 0.20
C ASP A 60 -22.73 2.55 0.59
N GLY A 61 -21.89 2.20 -0.38
CA GLY A 61 -20.55 1.64 -0.14
C GLY A 61 -19.58 2.61 0.52
N MET A 62 -19.58 3.89 0.10
CA MET A 62 -18.81 4.97 0.72
C MET A 62 -19.17 5.15 2.19
N ASN A 63 -20.47 5.19 2.50
CA ASN A 63 -20.96 5.29 3.89
C ASN A 63 -20.41 4.14 4.75
N LYS A 64 -20.36 2.91 4.23
CA LYS A 64 -19.78 1.75 4.95
C LYS A 64 -18.27 1.83 5.13
N PHE A 65 -17.54 2.41 4.18
CA PHE A 65 -16.11 2.70 4.37
C PHE A 65 -15.89 3.81 5.41
N GLU A 66 -16.70 4.87 5.40
CA GLU A 66 -16.62 5.94 6.40
C GLU A 66 -16.94 5.42 7.81
N GLU A 67 -17.97 4.59 7.97
CA GLU A 67 -18.24 3.86 9.23
C GLU A 67 -17.04 3.00 9.67
N ALA A 68 -16.41 2.26 8.75
CA ALA A 68 -15.21 1.47 9.06
C ALA A 68 -14.01 2.34 9.49
N LEU A 69 -13.84 3.52 8.89
CA LEU A 69 -12.77 4.46 9.26
C LEU A 69 -13.04 5.19 10.58
N LEU A 70 -14.29 5.38 10.99
CA LEU A 70 -14.61 5.86 12.35
C LEU A 70 -14.16 4.86 13.43
N ILE A 71 -14.19 3.57 13.12
CA ILE A 71 -13.74 2.48 14.02
C ILE A 71 -12.22 2.29 13.95
N ASN A 72 -11.64 2.29 12.74
CA ASN A 72 -10.20 2.17 12.52
C ASN A 72 -9.71 3.17 11.44
N PRO A 73 -9.34 4.41 11.85
CA PRO A 73 -8.93 5.46 10.91
C PRO A 73 -7.70 5.14 10.06
N LYS A 74 -6.90 4.15 10.48
CA LYS A 74 -5.61 3.78 9.89
C LYS A 74 -5.69 2.54 8.99
N LYS A 75 -6.90 2.03 8.71
CA LYS A 75 -7.08 0.83 7.88
C LYS A 75 -6.84 1.17 6.41
N HIS A 76 -5.61 0.94 5.95
CA HIS A 76 -5.19 1.26 4.58
C HIS A 76 -6.07 0.64 3.48
N ASP A 77 -6.58 -0.59 3.67
CA ASP A 77 -7.48 -1.22 2.71
C ASP A 77 -8.78 -0.43 2.54
N THR A 78 -9.34 0.05 3.65
CA THR A 78 -10.58 0.84 3.66
C THR A 78 -10.35 2.21 3.03
N LEU A 79 -9.22 2.87 3.33
CA LEU A 79 -8.82 4.12 2.68
C LEU A 79 -8.67 3.93 1.15
N TRP A 80 -8.02 2.84 0.72
CA TRP A 80 -7.87 2.50 -0.70
C TRP A 80 -9.22 2.22 -1.37
N CYS A 81 -10.10 1.45 -0.73
CA CYS A 81 -11.44 1.17 -1.24
C CYS A 81 -12.32 2.43 -1.32
N LEU A 82 -12.23 3.36 -0.37
CA LEU A 82 -12.93 4.64 -0.41
C LEU A 82 -12.39 5.55 -1.54
N GLY A 83 -11.08 5.52 -1.81
CA GLY A 83 -10.48 6.16 -2.98
C GLY A 83 -11.03 5.60 -4.31
N ASN A 84 -11.16 4.28 -4.41
CA ASN A 84 -11.80 3.63 -5.56
C ASN A 84 -13.29 4.00 -5.68
N ALA A 85 -14.02 4.09 -4.56
CA ALA A 85 -15.44 4.48 -4.56
C ALA A 85 -15.64 5.88 -5.15
N HIS A 86 -14.85 6.85 -4.68
CA HIS A 86 -14.85 8.21 -5.24
C HIS A 86 -14.46 8.24 -6.72
N THR A 87 -13.47 7.46 -7.13
CA THR A 87 -13.04 7.33 -8.53
C THR A 87 -14.19 6.81 -9.41
N SER A 88 -14.87 5.75 -8.99
CA SER A 88 -16.04 5.20 -9.69
C SER A 88 -17.21 6.18 -9.73
N PHE A 89 -17.45 6.93 -8.65
CA PHE A 89 -18.49 7.97 -8.62
C PHE A 89 -18.17 9.13 -9.58
N ALA A 90 -16.91 9.54 -9.66
CA ALA A 90 -16.44 10.55 -10.61
C ALA A 90 -16.67 10.12 -12.06
N PHE A 91 -16.31 8.88 -12.43
CA PHE A 91 -16.54 8.36 -13.79
C PHE A 91 -18.02 8.25 -14.19
N LEU A 92 -18.94 8.11 -13.22
CA LEU A 92 -20.38 8.13 -13.47
C LEU A 92 -20.97 9.56 -13.50
N THR A 93 -20.15 10.59 -13.26
CA THR A 93 -20.58 11.99 -13.16
C THR A 93 -20.27 12.74 -14.46
N PRO A 94 -21.31 13.18 -15.22
CA PRO A 94 -21.09 13.83 -16.52
C PRO A 94 -20.50 15.25 -16.43
N ASP A 95 -20.66 15.90 -15.27
CA ASP A 95 -20.12 17.24 -15.02
C ASP A 95 -18.66 17.14 -14.58
N GLU A 96 -17.77 17.81 -15.31
CA GLU A 96 -16.32 17.72 -15.11
C GLU A 96 -15.86 18.40 -13.82
N GLU A 97 -16.50 19.50 -13.41
CA GLU A 97 -16.17 20.22 -12.17
C GLU A 97 -16.61 19.41 -10.95
N GLU A 98 -17.79 18.79 -10.99
CA GLU A 98 -18.27 17.86 -9.96
C GLU A 98 -17.35 16.62 -9.89
N ALA A 99 -17.01 16.02 -11.03
CA ALA A 99 -16.14 14.84 -11.10
C ALA A 99 -14.72 15.11 -10.56
N ASP A 100 -14.12 16.27 -10.85
CA ASP A 100 -12.81 16.67 -10.33
C ASP A 100 -12.78 16.78 -8.79
N VAL A 101 -13.87 17.23 -8.15
CA VAL A 101 -14.00 17.20 -6.68
C VAL A 101 -13.90 15.75 -6.16
N TYR A 102 -14.49 14.79 -6.85
CA TYR A 102 -14.42 13.38 -6.49
C TYR A 102 -13.04 12.77 -6.76
N PHE A 103 -12.38 13.09 -7.89
CA PHE A 103 -11.01 12.65 -8.16
C PHE A 103 -9.99 13.22 -7.14
N LYS A 104 -10.14 14.48 -6.72
CA LYS A 104 -9.31 15.08 -5.65
C LYS A 104 -9.48 14.38 -4.31
N LYS A 105 -10.72 14.02 -3.94
CA LYS A 105 -10.97 13.18 -2.75
C LYS A 105 -10.30 11.81 -2.87
N ALA A 106 -10.45 11.14 -4.02
CA ALA A 106 -9.84 9.84 -4.26
C ALA A 106 -8.30 9.89 -4.07
N ALA A 107 -7.63 10.87 -4.68
CA ALA A 107 -6.20 11.08 -4.53
C ALA A 107 -5.77 11.28 -3.06
N ALA A 108 -6.55 12.05 -2.28
CA ALA A 108 -6.27 12.26 -0.86
C ALA A 108 -6.41 10.98 -0.02
N TYR A 109 -7.38 10.11 -0.32
CA TYR A 109 -7.51 8.81 0.36
C TYR A 109 -6.44 7.80 -0.06
N PHE A 110 -6.04 7.76 -1.34
CA PHE A 110 -4.92 6.94 -1.79
C PHE A 110 -3.61 7.36 -1.13
N GLN A 111 -3.35 8.66 -0.99
CA GLN A 111 -2.16 9.13 -0.27
C GLN A 111 -2.16 8.67 1.20
N GLN A 112 -3.29 8.82 1.91
CA GLN A 112 -3.42 8.33 3.29
C GLN A 112 -3.21 6.81 3.40
N ALA A 113 -3.76 6.02 2.46
CA ALA A 113 -3.54 4.58 2.42
C ALA A 113 -2.06 4.22 2.23
N VAL A 114 -1.37 4.94 1.33
CA VAL A 114 0.07 4.78 1.11
C VAL A 114 0.87 5.20 2.33
N ASP A 115 0.51 6.29 3.01
CA ASP A 115 1.23 6.77 4.19
C ASP A 115 1.17 5.77 5.35
N GLU A 116 0.02 5.17 5.64
CA GLU A 116 -0.11 4.14 6.70
C GLU A 116 0.67 2.86 6.36
N VAL A 117 0.61 2.37 5.11
CA VAL A 117 1.42 1.21 4.65
C VAL A 117 2.91 1.54 4.67
N SER A 118 3.28 2.74 4.23
CA SER A 118 4.67 3.19 4.15
C SER A 118 5.28 3.36 5.54
N VAL A 119 4.54 3.90 6.52
CA VAL A 119 5.01 3.98 7.90
C VAL A 119 5.28 2.58 8.47
N LEU A 120 4.41 1.59 8.22
CA LEU A 120 4.65 0.21 8.65
C LEU A 120 5.86 -0.42 7.94
N LEU A 121 5.99 -0.22 6.63
CA LEU A 121 7.11 -0.76 5.84
C LEU A 121 8.44 -0.09 6.19
N ILE A 122 8.44 1.23 6.41
CA ILE A 122 9.61 2.00 6.86
C ILE A 122 9.98 1.60 8.29
N PHE A 123 9.01 1.40 9.19
CA PHE A 123 9.27 0.91 10.54
C PHE A 123 9.85 -0.50 10.53
N LEU A 124 9.27 -1.42 9.75
CA LEU A 124 9.81 -2.77 9.58
C LEU A 124 11.21 -2.74 8.98
N TYR A 125 11.45 -1.90 7.96
CA TYR A 125 12.78 -1.72 7.35
C TYR A 125 13.77 -1.14 8.36
N ALA A 126 13.39 -0.13 9.15
CA ALA A 126 14.23 0.45 10.20
C ALA A 126 14.56 -0.58 11.28
N CYS A 127 13.58 -1.35 11.76
CA CYS A 127 13.79 -2.45 12.70
C CYS A 127 14.71 -3.53 12.11
N LEU A 128 14.53 -3.94 10.85
CA LEU A 128 15.42 -4.91 10.19
C LEU A 128 16.84 -4.36 9.99
N VAL A 129 17.00 -3.08 9.67
CA VAL A 129 18.31 -2.41 9.57
C VAL A 129 18.98 -2.34 10.95
N VAL A 130 18.24 -2.02 12.01
CA VAL A 130 18.74 -2.01 13.39
C VAL A 130 19.11 -3.43 13.83
N ILE A 131 18.28 -4.45 13.59
CA ILE A 131 18.58 -5.86 13.91
C ILE A 131 19.81 -6.34 13.13
N ARG A 132 19.90 -6.01 11.84
CA ARG A 132 21.05 -6.37 10.99
C ARG A 132 22.35 -5.69 11.46
N LYS A 133 22.27 -4.44 11.91
CA LYS A 133 23.40 -3.68 12.47
C LYS A 133 23.61 -3.92 13.97
N ALA A 134 22.72 -4.64 14.65
CA ALA A 134 22.84 -4.94 16.08
C ALA A 134 24.15 -5.64 16.45
N PRO A 135 24.67 -6.65 15.71
CA PRO A 135 25.98 -7.22 16.02
C PRO A 135 27.13 -6.21 15.83
N ASP A 136 27.07 -5.36 14.81
CA ASP A 136 28.09 -4.32 14.57
C ASP A 136 28.05 -3.23 15.65
N LEU A 137 26.85 -2.79 16.02
CA LEU A 137 26.60 -1.80 17.08
C LEU A 137 26.97 -2.37 18.46
N HIS A 138 26.67 -3.64 18.72
CA HIS A 138 27.09 -4.35 19.93
C HIS A 138 28.62 -4.45 19.98
N ALA A 139 29.27 -4.83 18.87
CA ALA A 139 30.73 -4.86 18.78
C ALA A 139 31.34 -3.46 19.02
N GLU A 140 30.77 -2.40 18.45
CA GLU A 140 31.25 -1.04 18.63
C GLU A 140 30.98 -0.51 20.06
N ILE A 141 29.85 -0.86 20.68
CA ILE A 141 29.56 -0.54 22.10
C ILE A 141 30.56 -1.24 23.03
N HIS A 142 30.88 -2.52 22.81
CA HIS A 142 31.89 -3.23 23.62
C HIS A 142 33.32 -2.72 23.34
N LYS A 143 33.62 -2.33 22.10
CA LYS A 143 34.90 -1.72 21.69
C LYS A 143 35.11 -0.31 22.27
N HIS A 144 34.05 0.49 22.40
CA HIS A 144 34.09 1.77 23.12
C HIS A 144 34.08 1.59 24.64
N SER A 145 33.31 0.62 25.17
CA SER A 145 33.28 0.31 26.61
C SER A 145 34.58 -0.29 27.13
N SER A 146 35.45 -0.81 26.25
CA SER A 146 36.78 -1.33 26.61
C SER A 146 37.89 -0.28 26.61
N ILE A 147 37.62 0.97 26.21
CA ILE A 147 38.50 2.13 26.45
C ILE A 147 38.08 2.78 27.78
N GLY A 148 38.11 2.00 28.87
CA GLY A 148 37.46 2.37 30.14
C GLY A 148 37.91 1.66 31.42
N GLY A 149 38.76 0.63 31.33
CA GLY A 149 39.54 0.13 32.48
C GLY A 149 38.98 -1.05 33.30
N GLN A 150 39.90 -1.99 33.55
CA GLN A 150 39.90 -3.12 34.49
C GLN A 150 39.21 -4.44 34.06
N PRO A 151 39.87 -5.60 34.29
CA PRO A 151 39.46 -6.88 33.72
C PRO A 151 38.63 -7.74 34.69
N ILE A 152 37.80 -8.63 34.12
CA ILE A 152 37.49 -9.92 34.74
C ILE A 152 37.84 -11.02 33.75
N GLU A 153 38.94 -11.70 34.08
CA GLU A 153 39.42 -12.94 33.48
C GLU A 153 38.52 -14.11 33.91
N PHE A 154 38.18 -15.05 33.03
CA PHE A 154 38.03 -16.48 33.36
C PHE A 154 37.86 -17.39 32.10
N ASN A 155 38.90 -18.19 31.86
CA ASN A 155 39.03 -19.47 31.13
C ASN A 155 37.97 -20.01 30.13
N LYS A 156 38.51 -20.47 28.99
CA LYS A 156 37.97 -21.47 28.03
C LYS A 156 38.20 -22.91 28.57
N PRO A 157 37.53 -24.00 28.09
CA PRO A 157 37.82 -24.63 26.78
C PRO A 157 36.57 -25.20 26.02
N ASP A 158 36.39 -24.96 24.71
CA ASP A 158 36.67 -25.85 23.55
C ASP A 158 35.66 -26.96 23.19
N THR A 159 35.19 -26.99 21.92
CA THR A 159 35.28 -28.13 20.94
C THR A 159 34.39 -27.92 19.68
N SER A 160 34.81 -28.55 18.56
CA SER A 160 34.35 -28.56 17.15
C SER A 160 32.84 -28.85 16.86
N SER A 161 32.27 -28.85 15.63
CA SER A 161 32.80 -29.03 14.24
C SER A 161 31.77 -28.66 13.12
N GLN A 162 32.25 -28.59 11.86
CA GLN A 162 31.63 -28.75 10.50
C GLN A 162 30.18 -29.33 10.41
N GLY A 163 29.31 -29.11 9.41
CA GLY A 163 29.32 -28.50 8.04
C GLY A 163 27.86 -28.39 7.51
N THR A 164 27.45 -28.29 6.24
CA THR A 164 28.08 -28.16 4.89
C THR A 164 27.00 -27.65 3.86
N LYS A 165 27.26 -27.57 2.53
CA LYS A 165 26.37 -26.95 1.50
C LYS A 165 25.56 -27.94 0.62
N LYS A 166 24.40 -27.51 0.07
CA LYS A 166 23.97 -27.90 -1.30
C LYS A 166 23.11 -26.84 -2.03
N LYS A 167 23.35 -26.72 -3.34
CA LYS A 167 22.76 -25.81 -4.38
C LYS A 167 21.45 -26.46 -4.93
N ASN A 168 20.53 -25.87 -5.72
CA ASN A 168 20.51 -24.75 -6.69
C ASN A 168 19.04 -24.46 -7.15
N LYS A 169 18.71 -23.28 -7.74
CA LYS A 169 17.72 -23.08 -8.87
C LYS A 169 17.16 -21.64 -9.12
N ASN A 170 17.42 -20.61 -8.31
CA ASN A 170 16.70 -19.32 -8.43
C ASN A 170 17.30 -18.24 -9.36
N THR A 171 18.31 -18.53 -10.18
CA THR A 171 19.12 -17.47 -10.84
C THR A 171 18.51 -16.84 -12.10
N ASP A 172 17.58 -17.49 -12.80
CA ASP A 172 17.07 -16.96 -14.07
C ASP A 172 16.01 -15.87 -13.86
N PHE A 173 15.13 -16.03 -12.86
CA PHE A 173 14.12 -15.02 -12.50
C PHE A 173 14.75 -13.70 -12.02
N THR A 174 15.91 -13.76 -11.36
CA THR A 174 16.56 -12.54 -10.85
C THR A 174 17.04 -11.60 -11.95
N TYR A 175 17.54 -12.13 -13.09
CA TYR A 175 18.05 -11.27 -14.17
C TYR A 175 16.93 -10.53 -14.91
N ASP A 176 15.76 -11.16 -15.09
CA ASP A 176 14.61 -10.53 -15.75
C ASP A 176 14.05 -9.39 -14.88
N ALA A 177 13.89 -9.63 -13.56
CA ALA A 177 13.45 -8.61 -12.61
C ALA A 177 14.40 -7.38 -12.54
N PHE A 178 15.72 -7.58 -12.59
CA PHE A 178 16.67 -6.47 -12.64
C PHE A 178 16.60 -5.69 -13.97
N GLY A 179 16.28 -6.34 -15.09
CA GLY A 179 16.11 -5.69 -16.39
C GLY A 179 15.04 -4.60 -16.38
N TRP A 180 13.85 -4.91 -15.85
CA TRP A 180 12.73 -3.95 -15.75
C TRP A 180 13.02 -2.78 -14.80
N VAL A 181 13.69 -3.03 -13.68
CA VAL A 181 14.05 -1.97 -12.71
C VAL A 181 15.08 -0.99 -13.30
N ILE A 182 16.10 -1.49 -14.01
CA ILE A 182 17.09 -0.63 -14.68
C ILE A 182 16.43 0.23 -15.77
N LEU A 183 15.49 -0.34 -16.52
CA LEU A 183 14.73 0.37 -17.55
C LEU A 183 13.87 1.50 -16.95
N ALA A 184 13.18 1.24 -15.83
CA ALA A 184 12.41 2.25 -15.11
C ALA A 184 13.28 3.40 -14.57
N VAL A 185 14.43 3.10 -13.96
CA VAL A 185 15.38 4.11 -13.46
C VAL A 185 15.94 4.97 -14.60
N GLY A 186 16.22 4.37 -15.77
CA GLY A 186 16.68 5.09 -16.95
C GLY A 186 15.69 6.15 -17.45
N ILE A 187 14.39 5.81 -17.48
CA ILE A 187 13.32 6.75 -17.88
C ILE A 187 13.23 7.93 -16.90
N VAL A 188 13.25 7.66 -15.58
CA VAL A 188 13.19 8.70 -14.54
C VAL A 188 14.41 9.64 -14.62
N ALA A 189 15.60 9.09 -14.84
CA ALA A 189 16.82 9.89 -15.00
C ALA A 189 16.78 10.80 -16.25
N TRP A 190 16.23 10.31 -17.37
CA TRP A 190 16.09 11.09 -18.60
C TRP A 190 15.12 12.28 -18.42
N ILE A 191 13.98 12.06 -17.76
CA ILE A 191 13.00 13.11 -17.44
C ILE A 191 13.60 14.16 -16.50
N GLY A 192 14.45 13.75 -15.54
CA GLY A 192 15.21 14.67 -14.68
C GLY A 192 16.21 15.53 -15.46
N PHE A 193 16.99 14.93 -16.35
CA PHE A 193 18.00 15.63 -17.15
C PHE A 193 17.38 16.66 -18.11
N ALA A 194 16.22 16.33 -18.72
CA ALA A 194 15.51 17.23 -19.63
C ALA A 194 15.06 18.55 -18.96
N LYS A 195 14.75 18.54 -17.65
CA LYS A 195 14.39 19.76 -16.91
C LYS A 195 15.57 20.66 -16.53
N SER A 196 16.80 20.12 -16.52
CA SER A 196 18.01 20.87 -16.13
C SER A 196 18.68 21.69 -17.24
N GLN A 197 18.24 21.56 -18.50
CA GLN A 197 18.85 22.26 -19.64
C GLN A 197 18.10 23.52 -20.11
N MET A 198 17.10 24.01 -19.36
CA MET A 198 16.48 25.30 -19.68
C MET A 198 17.43 26.46 -19.31
N PRO A 199 17.84 27.32 -20.26
CA PRO A 199 18.77 28.41 -19.98
C PRO A 199 18.13 29.47 -19.06
N PRO A 200 18.90 30.09 -18.15
CA PRO A 200 18.38 31.05 -17.19
C PRO A 200 17.89 32.35 -17.85
N ALA A 201 16.83 32.94 -17.30
CA ALA A 201 16.27 34.20 -17.78
C ALA A 201 17.26 35.38 -17.61
N PRO A 202 17.26 36.35 -18.54
CA PRO A 202 18.22 37.45 -18.51
C PRO A 202 17.98 38.42 -17.33
N PRO A 203 19.04 39.00 -16.74
CA PRO A 203 18.91 39.91 -15.60
C PRO A 203 18.31 41.27 -16.00
N PRO A 204 17.60 41.96 -15.09
CA PRO A 204 16.99 43.26 -15.35
C PRO A 204 18.04 44.37 -15.49
N ALA A 205 17.73 45.38 -16.32
CA ALA A 205 18.66 46.45 -16.67
C ALA A 205 18.95 47.43 -15.50
N PRO A 206 20.15 48.03 -15.42
CA PRO A 206 20.49 49.01 -14.39
C PRO A 206 19.71 50.33 -14.56
N ARG A 207 19.47 51.02 -13.44
CA ARG A 207 19.06 52.43 -13.38
C ARG A 207 20.27 53.34 -13.21
#